data_AF-A0A7W9ZCX6-F1
#
_entry.id   AF-A0A7W9ZCX6-F1
#
_cell.length_a   1.000
_cell.length_b   1.000
_cell.length_c   1.000
_cell.angle_alpha   90.00
_cell.angle_beta   90.00
_cell.angle_gamma   90.00
#
_symmetry.space_group_name_H-M   'P 1'
#
loop_
_entity.id
_entity.type
_entity.pdbx_description
1 polymer ?
#
loop_
_entity_poly.entity_id
_entity_poly.type
_entity_poly.pdbx_seq_one_letter_code
_entity_poly.pdbx_strand_id
1 'polypeptide(L)'
;MAPNKKNPLKLNPLQLKTLTLLQVLARLSGTSQPDAATGQPFITTFPDPHGNHFHLGPYVVMTQDATGLRNEAVWVALTRKGVAESRWPVGIVLTQAGQDYDTGLQDVILHGSDH
;
A
#
# COMPACT_ATOMS: atom_id res chain seq x y z
N MET A 1 -1.04 -9.30 -24.57
CA MET A 1 -0.93 -7.83 -24.41
C MET A 1 -0.70 -7.54 -22.94
N ALA A 2 0.45 -6.98 -22.56
CA ALA A 2 0.62 -6.47 -21.20
C ALA A 2 -0.33 -5.27 -21.02
N PRO A 3 -1.16 -5.22 -19.96
CA PRO A 3 -1.97 -4.04 -19.70
C PRO A 3 -1.02 -2.84 -19.57
N ASN A 4 -1.21 -1.85 -20.45
CA ASN A 4 -0.44 -0.62 -20.47
C ASN A 4 -0.87 0.23 -19.27
N LYS A 5 -0.47 -0.20 -18.07
CA LYS A 5 -0.81 0.44 -16.80
C LYS A 5 -0.11 1.80 -16.77
N LYS A 6 -0.93 2.85 -16.85
CA LYS A 6 -0.46 4.24 -16.87
C LYS A 6 0.24 4.51 -15.54
N ASN A 7 1.55 4.72 -15.57
CA ASN A 7 2.33 5.16 -14.41
C ASN A 7 2.76 6.64 -14.58
N PRO A 8 1.80 7.60 -14.63
CA PRO A 8 2.11 9.00 -14.90
C PRO A 8 3.01 9.62 -13.82
N LEU A 9 2.93 9.11 -12.59
CA LEU A 9 3.75 9.58 -11.47
C LEU A 9 5.17 9.00 -11.51
N LYS A 10 5.49 8.10 -12.45
CA LYS A 10 6.79 7.44 -12.59
C LYS A 10 7.24 6.80 -11.27
N LEU A 11 6.31 6.13 -10.59
CA LEU A 11 6.61 5.36 -9.39
C LEU A 11 7.51 4.18 -9.76
N ASN A 12 8.56 3.94 -8.98
CA ASN A 12 9.40 2.77 -9.19
C ASN A 12 8.67 1.48 -8.75
N PRO A 13 9.17 0.28 -9.10
CA PRO A 13 8.49 -0.97 -8.75
C PRO A 13 8.22 -1.14 -7.25
N LEU A 14 9.14 -0.73 -6.38
CA LEU A 14 8.96 -0.82 -4.92
C LEU A 14 7.82 0.09 -4.45
N GLN A 15 7.78 1.34 -4.92
CA GLN A 15 6.72 2.31 -4.62
C GLN A 15 5.34 1.83 -5.11
N LEU A 16 5.27 1.25 -6.32
CA LEU A 16 4.02 0.69 -6.85
C LEU A 16 3.51 -0.46 -5.97
N LYS A 17 4.39 -1.39 -5.58
CA LYS A 17 4.03 -2.50 -4.69
C LYS A 17 3.54 -1.96 -3.34
N THR A 18 4.28 -1.03 -2.73
CA THR A 18 3.90 -0.42 -1.47
C THR A 18 2.55 0.30 -1.55
N LEU A 19 2.31 1.10 -2.59
CA LEU A 19 1.02 1.76 -2.78
C LEU A 19 -0.13 0.76 -2.92
N THR A 20 0.09 -0.34 -3.64
CA THR A 20 -0.90 -1.43 -3.80
C THR A 20 -1.27 -2.04 -2.44
N LEU A 21 -0.27 -2.32 -1.60
CA LEU A 21 -0.52 -2.90 -0.27
C LEU A 21 -1.20 -1.90 0.67
N LEU A 22 -0.85 -0.61 0.60
CA LEU A 22 -1.51 0.45 1.37
C LEU A 22 -2.99 0.61 0.97
N GLN A 23 -3.32 0.48 -0.31
CA GLN A 23 -4.72 0.51 -0.78
C GLN A 23 -5.56 -0.63 -0.20
N VAL A 24 -4.97 -1.81 0.00
CA VAL A 24 -5.65 -2.92 0.69
C VAL A 24 -5.80 -2.60 2.18
N LEU A 25 -4.72 -2.19 2.85
CA LEU A 25 -4.75 -1.83 4.28
C LEU A 25 -5.74 -0.70 4.59
N ALA A 26 -5.96 0.24 3.66
CA ALA A 26 -6.96 1.29 3.82
C ALA A 26 -8.42 0.78 3.86
N ARG A 27 -8.67 -0.44 3.37
CA ARG A 27 -10.02 -1.03 3.26
C ARG A 27 -10.29 -2.12 4.30
N LEU A 28 -9.24 -2.58 5.01
CA LEU A 28 -9.38 -3.62 6.02
C LEU A 28 -9.76 -3.01 7.38
N SER A 29 -10.70 -3.66 8.05
CA SER A 29 -11.06 -3.31 9.42
C SER A 29 -9.87 -3.54 10.36
N GLY A 30 -9.58 -2.57 11.23
CA GLY A 30 -8.52 -2.67 12.24
C GLY A 30 -7.11 -2.31 11.76
N THR A 31 -6.91 -2.06 10.47
CA THR A 31 -5.62 -1.58 9.94
C THR A 31 -5.56 -0.09 9.71
N SER A 32 -6.72 0.53 9.50
CA SER A 32 -6.84 1.97 9.32
C SER A 32 -8.06 2.54 10.04
N GLN A 33 -7.99 3.84 10.28
CA GLN A 33 -9.09 4.66 10.82
C GLN A 33 -9.16 5.98 10.06
N PRO A 34 -10.30 6.68 10.03
CA PRO A 34 -10.36 8.01 9.42
C PRO A 34 -9.40 8.98 10.11
N ASP A 35 -8.59 9.69 9.32
CA ASP A 35 -7.79 10.80 9.78
C ASP A 35 -8.69 11.95 10.26
N ALA A 36 -8.38 12.55 11.41
CA ALA A 36 -9.24 13.56 12.03
C ALA A 36 -9.34 14.85 11.21
N ALA A 37 -8.32 15.21 10.43
CA ALA A 37 -8.29 16.46 9.66
C ALA A 37 -8.93 16.29 8.27
N THR A 38 -8.72 15.13 7.63
CA THR A 38 -9.06 14.90 6.23
C THR A 38 -10.18 13.88 6.01
N GLY A 39 -10.47 13.05 7.01
CA GLY A 39 -11.37 11.89 6.88
C GLY A 39 -10.78 10.74 6.04
N GLN A 40 -9.55 10.88 5.53
CA GLN A 40 -8.91 9.87 4.69
C GLN A 40 -8.36 8.70 5.53
N PRO A 41 -8.18 7.50 4.96
CA PRO A 41 -7.66 6.35 5.70
C PRO A 41 -6.26 6.62 6.26
N PHE A 42 -6.16 6.67 7.59
CA PHE A 42 -4.91 6.70 8.33
C PHE A 42 -4.54 5.28 8.74
N ILE A 43 -3.52 4.72 8.10
CA ILE A 43 -3.04 3.35 8.30
C ILE A 43 -1.96 3.36 9.38
N THR A 44 -2.20 2.62 10.46
CA THR A 44 -1.32 2.56 11.64
C THR A 44 -0.92 1.13 11.99
N THR A 45 -1.67 0.13 11.55
CA THR A 45 -1.34 -1.29 11.75
C THR A 45 -0.78 -1.87 10.45
N PHE A 46 0.42 -2.42 10.53
CA PHE A 46 1.09 -3.09 9.41
C PHE A 46 1.32 -4.55 9.76
N PRO A 47 1.15 -5.47 8.80
CA PRO A 47 1.41 -6.89 9.03
C PRO A 47 2.90 -7.12 9.31
N ASP A 48 3.17 -8.03 10.24
CA ASP A 48 4.52 -8.53 10.44
C ASP A 48 4.74 -9.75 9.55
N PRO A 49 5.78 -9.75 8.70
CA PRO A 49 6.06 -10.90 7.87
C PRO A 49 6.61 -12.05 8.71
N HIS A 50 6.00 -13.23 8.57
CA HIS A 50 6.49 -14.47 9.16
C HIS A 50 6.83 -15.45 8.03
N GLY A 51 8.11 -15.81 7.89
CA GLY A 51 8.56 -16.62 6.76
C GLY A 51 8.53 -15.84 5.42
N ASN A 52 8.14 -16.51 4.34
CA ASN A 52 8.20 -15.94 2.99
C ASN A 52 6.90 -15.26 2.51
N HIS A 53 5.81 -15.35 3.28
CA HIS A 53 4.52 -14.74 2.96
C HIS A 53 3.74 -14.35 4.22
N PHE A 54 2.70 -13.53 4.06
CA PHE A 54 1.77 -13.18 5.13
C PHE A 54 0.37 -12.91 4.56
N HIS A 55 -0.64 -12.92 5.43
CA HIS A 55 -2.02 -12.58 5.05
C HIS A 55 -2.26 -11.07 5.12
N LEU A 56 -2.96 -10.55 4.12
CA LEU A 56 -3.43 -9.18 4.04
C LEU A 56 -4.93 -9.18 3.73
N GLY A 57 -5.75 -9.35 4.77
CA GLY A 57 -7.18 -9.59 4.60
C GLY A 57 -7.42 -10.90 3.83
N PRO A 58 -8.14 -10.89 2.70
CA PRO A 58 -8.40 -12.10 1.90
C PRO A 58 -7.22 -12.51 1.01
N TYR A 59 -6.10 -11.79 1.04
CA TYR A 59 -4.96 -12.03 0.16
C TYR A 59 -3.78 -12.65 0.89
N VAL A 60 -2.98 -13.42 0.14
CA VAL A 60 -1.63 -13.84 0.52
C VAL A 60 -0.63 -12.98 -0.25
N VAL A 61 0.36 -12.43 0.45
CA VAL A 61 1.39 -11.54 -0.11
C VAL A 61 2.76 -12.09 0.26
N MET A 62 3.68 -12.12 -0.71
CA MET A 62 5.08 -12.51 -0.47
C MET A 62 5.82 -11.43 0.32
N THR A 63 6.60 -11.82 1.33
CA THR A 63 7.38 -10.89 2.17
C THR A 63 8.28 -9.96 1.34
N GLN A 64 8.87 -10.46 0.25
CA GLN A 64 9.74 -9.69 -0.65
C GLN A 64 9.04 -8.50 -1.32
N ASP A 65 7.72 -8.58 -1.54
CA ASP A 65 6.93 -7.52 -2.18
C ASP A 65 6.49 -6.43 -1.20
N ALA A 66 6.57 -6.71 0.10
CA ALA A 66 6.12 -5.84 1.19
C ALA A 66 7.25 -5.05 1.89
N THR A 67 8.49 -5.17 1.42
CA THR A 67 9.67 -4.53 2.02
C THR A 67 9.53 -2.99 2.14
N GLY A 68 8.76 -2.36 1.25
CA GLY A 68 8.51 -0.92 1.31
C GLY A 68 7.54 -0.48 2.41
N LEU A 69 6.77 -1.39 3.02
CA LEU A 69 5.90 -1.06 4.17
C LEU A 69 6.69 -0.61 5.40
N ARG A 70 7.96 -1.01 5.52
CA ARG A 70 8.86 -0.63 6.63
C ARG A 70 10.01 0.26 6.18
N ASN A 71 9.89 0.93 5.03
CA ASN A 71 10.95 1.75 4.45
C ASN A 71 10.52 3.23 4.37
N GLU A 72 11.06 4.05 5.27
CA GLU A 72 10.76 5.50 5.33
C GLU A 72 11.00 6.22 4.00
N ALA A 73 12.06 5.86 3.26
CA ALA A 73 12.37 6.50 1.98
C ALA A 73 11.27 6.27 0.93
N VAL A 74 10.61 5.11 0.97
CA VAL A 74 9.46 4.83 0.11
C VAL A 74 8.28 5.70 0.52
N TRP A 75 8.03 5.85 1.82
CA TRP A 75 6.93 6.68 2.33
C TRP A 75 7.14 8.14 1.95
N VAL A 76 8.34 8.69 2.13
CA VAL A 76 8.70 10.04 1.68
C VAL A 76 8.50 10.20 0.18
N ALA A 77 8.87 9.20 -0.62
CA ALA A 77 8.65 9.26 -2.06
C ALA A 77 7.16 9.29 -2.43
N LEU A 78 6.31 8.48 -1.78
CA LEU A 78 4.86 8.50 -1.97
C LEU A 78 4.26 9.86 -1.56
N THR A 79 4.75 10.46 -0.47
CA THR A 79 4.37 11.82 -0.05
C THR A 79 4.72 12.86 -1.10
N ARG A 80 5.94 12.84 -1.63
CA ARG A 80 6.36 13.77 -2.70
C ARG A 80 5.55 13.61 -3.99
N LYS A 81 4.93 12.45 -4.19
CA LYS A 81 4.08 12.15 -5.34
C LYS A 81 2.61 12.49 -5.09
N GLY A 82 2.26 12.94 -3.88
CA GLY A 82 0.92 13.37 -3.51
C GLY A 82 -0.09 12.23 -3.36
N VAL A 83 0.38 10.98 -3.29
CA VAL A 83 -0.51 9.80 -3.15
C VAL A 83 -0.65 9.35 -1.71
N ALA A 84 0.20 9.82 -0.81
CA ALA A 84 0.12 9.55 0.62
C ALA A 84 0.63 10.74 1.44
N GLU A 85 0.41 10.73 2.75
CA GLU A 85 1.04 11.65 3.70
C GLU A 85 1.70 10.81 4.80
N SER A 86 3.04 10.75 4.78
CA SER A 86 3.82 10.04 5.79
C SER A 86 3.75 10.73 7.15
N ARG A 87 3.46 9.96 8.20
CA ARG A 87 3.62 10.32 9.61
C ARG A 87 4.57 9.34 10.29
N TRP A 88 5.62 8.96 9.58
CA TRP A 88 6.60 7.99 10.04
C TRP A 88 7.15 8.34 11.46
N PRO A 89 7.34 7.35 12.34
CA PRO A 89 7.03 5.92 12.18
C PRO A 89 5.58 5.53 12.58
N VAL A 90 4.74 6.50 12.93
CA VAL A 90 3.40 6.26 13.50
C VAL A 90 2.44 5.64 12.48
N GLY A 91 2.48 6.11 11.24
CA GLY A 91 1.58 5.62 10.20
C GLY A 91 1.62 6.47 8.95
N ILE A 92 0.68 6.23 8.04
CA ILE A 92 0.59 6.93 6.76
C ILE A 92 -0.88 7.16 6.39
N VAL A 93 -1.21 8.38 5.97
CA VAL A 93 -2.54 8.69 5.43
C VAL A 93 -2.54 8.40 3.94
N LEU A 94 -3.51 7.63 3.46
CA LEU A 94 -3.66 7.37 2.03
C LEU A 94 -4.61 8.40 1.40
N THR A 95 -4.06 9.30 0.60
CA THR A 95 -4.85 10.34 -0.06
C THR A 95 -5.88 9.77 -1.01
N GLN A 96 -6.90 10.55 -1.37
CA GLN A 96 -7.85 10.15 -2.42
C GLN A 96 -7.13 9.79 -3.74
N ALA A 97 -6.14 10.59 -4.15
CA ALA A 97 -5.34 10.29 -5.34
C ALA A 97 -4.58 8.97 -5.23
N GLY A 98 -4.10 8.60 -4.03
CA GLY A 98 -3.48 7.31 -3.78
C GLY A 98 -4.46 6.15 -3.77
N GLN A 99 -5.68 6.34 -3.27
CA GLN A 99 -6.73 5.32 -3.29
C GLN A 99 -7.16 4.98 -4.72
N ASP A 100 -7.26 6.00 -5.58
CA ASP A 100 -7.75 5.88 -6.97
C ASP A 100 -6.63 5.52 -7.96
N TYR A 101 -5.38 5.49 -7.52
CA TYR A 101 -4.25 5.20 -8.40
C TYR A 101 -4.27 3.75 -8.87
N ASP A 102 -4.39 3.52 -10.18
CA ASP A 102 -4.19 2.19 -10.76
C ASP A 102 -2.70 1.83 -10.73
N THR A 103 -2.30 1.12 -9.69
CA THR A 103 -0.93 0.60 -9.54
C THR A 103 -0.64 -0.50 -10.54
N GLY A 104 -1.70 -1.18 -10.97
CA GLY A 104 -1.61 -2.28 -11.86
C GLY A 104 -0.92 -3.53 -11.32
N LEU A 105 -0.82 -3.68 -10.00
CA LEU A 105 -0.17 -4.84 -9.37
C LEU A 105 -1.13 -5.72 -8.57
N GLN A 106 -2.42 -5.37 -8.47
CA GLN A 106 -3.39 -6.14 -7.67
C GLN A 106 -3.38 -7.62 -8.08
N ASP A 107 -3.58 -7.94 -9.37
CA ASP A 107 -3.58 -9.34 -9.87
C ASP A 107 -2.19 -10.00 -9.91
N VAL A 108 -1.12 -9.29 -9.48
CA VAL A 108 0.26 -9.75 -9.57
C VAL A 108 0.82 -10.10 -8.20
N ILE A 109 0.54 -9.27 -7.17
CA ILE A 109 1.11 -9.44 -5.82
C ILE A 109 0.06 -9.77 -4.75
N LEU A 110 -1.23 -9.72 -5.09
CA LEU A 110 -2.32 -10.13 -4.20
C LEU A 110 -2.86 -11.47 -4.70
N HIS A 111 -2.41 -12.56 -4.09
CA HIS A 111 -2.92 -13.88 -4.42
C HIS A 111 -4.15 -14.17 -3.57
N GLY A 112 -5.23 -14.67 -4.19
CA GLY A 112 -6.41 -15.09 -3.43
C GLY A 112 -6.02 -16.11 -2.37
N SER A 113 -6.41 -15.88 -1.12
CA SER A 113 -6.35 -16.90 -0.09
C SER A 113 -7.50 -17.86 -0.36
N ASP A 114 -7.27 -18.92 -1.14
CA ASP A 114 -8.24 -20.01 -1.26
C ASP A 114 -8.58 -20.48 0.16
N HIS A 115 -9.86 -20.37 0.50
CA HIS A 115 -10.41 -20.82 1.77
C HIS A 115 -11.64 -21.68 1.51
#